data_AF-A0A853G6E6-F1
#
_entry.id   AF-A0A853G6E6-F1
#
_cell.length_a   1.000
_cell.length_b   1.000
_cell.length_c   1.000
_cell.angle_alpha   90.00
_cell.angle_beta   90.00
_cell.angle_gamma   90.00
#
_symmetry.space_group_name_H-M   'P 1'
#
loop_
_entity.id
_entity.type
_entity.pdbx_description
1 polymer ?
#
loop_
_entity_poly.entity_id
_entity_poly.type
_entity_poly.pdbx_seq_one_letter_code
_entity_poly.pdbx_strand_id
1 'polypeptide(L)' 'MLETVAVRERDLGTPASLNTEMVELTIDGHLVSVAAGTSVMRAAAEMGINIPKLCASDNLDAFGSCRLCLAQIPRY' A
#
# COMPACT_ATOMS: atom_id res chain seq x y z
N MET A 1 7.48 32.36 -5.68
CA MET A 1 8.05 31.43 -6.69
C MET A 1 7.95 30.01 -6.12
N LEU A 2 6.73 29.48 -6.06
CA LEU A 2 6.37 28.19 -5.47
C LEU A 2 5.39 27.47 -6.44
N GLU A 3 5.64 27.57 -7.74
CA GLU A 3 4.71 27.07 -8.77
C GLU A 3 5.25 25.88 -9.57
N THR A 4 6.41 25.31 -9.21
CA THR A 4 7.05 24.23 -10.00
C THR A 4 7.39 22.95 -9.23
N VAL A 5 7.12 22.85 -7.93
CA VAL A 5 7.13 21.54 -7.27
C VAL A 5 5.79 20.89 -7.58
N ALA A 6 5.72 20.19 -8.71
CA ALA A 6 4.64 19.25 -8.97
C ALA A 6 4.50 18.36 -7.73
N VAL A 7 3.35 18.41 -7.07
CA VAL A 7 2.98 17.45 -6.02
C VAL A 7 2.99 16.10 -6.72
N ARG A 8 4.10 15.37 -6.61
CA ARG A 8 4.19 14.01 -7.14
C ARG A 8 3.15 13.21 -6.38
N GLU A 9 2.08 12.81 -7.06
CA GLU A 9 1.15 11.82 -6.54
C GLU A 9 1.98 10.61 -6.09
N ARG A 10 1.86 10.28 -4.81
CA ARG A 10 2.64 9.23 -4.18
C ARG A 10 2.08 7.90 -4.64
N ASP A 11 2.89 7.15 -5.37
CA ASP A 11 2.57 5.77 -5.76
C ASP A 11 2.38 4.90 -4.50
N LEU A 12 1.17 4.35 -4.31
CA LEU A 12 0.80 3.52 -3.16
C LEU A 12 1.08 2.02 -3.39
N GLY A 13 1.35 1.63 -4.63
CA GLY A 13 1.97 0.36 -5.04
C GLY A 13 1.00 -0.64 -5.61
N THR A 14 -0.28 -0.48 -5.34
CA THR A 14 -1.34 -1.25 -5.99
C THR A 14 -2.56 -0.36 -6.20
N PRO A 15 -3.39 -0.65 -7.21
CA PRO A 15 -4.68 0.01 -7.38
C PRO A 15 -5.51 -0.01 -6.09
N ALA A 16 -6.37 1.00 -5.92
CA ALA A 16 -7.33 1.05 -4.83
C ALA A 16 -8.39 -0.06 -5.00
N SER A 17 -8.82 -0.67 -3.89
CA SER A 17 -10.01 -1.51 -3.91
C SER A 17 -11.28 -0.66 -3.98
N LEU A 18 -12.25 -1.09 -4.79
CA LEU A 18 -13.57 -0.44 -4.94
C LEU A 18 -14.65 -1.08 -4.05
N ASN A 19 -14.26 -2.00 -3.16
CA ASN A 19 -15.20 -2.67 -2.28
C ASN A 19 -15.74 -1.70 -1.20
N THR A 20 -17.00 -1.90 -0.80
CA THR A 20 -17.66 -1.13 0.27
C THR A 20 -17.51 -1.80 1.64
N GLU A 21 -17.18 -3.09 1.69
CA GLU A 21 -16.88 -3.80 2.93
C GLU A 21 -15.52 -3.35 3.48
N MET A 22 -15.48 -2.98 4.76
CA MET A 22 -14.25 -2.59 5.45
C MET A 22 -13.70 -3.75 6.27
N VAL A 23 -12.38 -3.94 6.22
CA VAL A 23 -11.66 -4.93 7.03
C VAL A 23 -10.65 -4.22 7.92
N GLU A 24 -10.50 -4.72 9.14
CA GLU A 24 -9.53 -4.22 10.10
C GLU A 24 -8.30 -5.14 10.12
N LEU A 25 -7.11 -4.54 10.13
CA LEU A 25 -5.85 -5.23 10.35
C LEU A 25 -4.90 -4.37 11.18
N THR A 26 -3.83 -4.99 11.68
CA THR A 26 -2.75 -4.28 12.38
C THR A 26 -1.49 -4.29 11.52
N ILE A 27 -0.93 -3.12 11.23
CA ILE A 27 0.34 -2.96 10.51
C ILE A 27 1.31 -2.25 11.46
N ASP A 28 2.46 -2.86 11.76
CA ASP A 28 3.48 -2.33 12.67
C ASP A 28 2.93 -1.82 14.02
N GLY A 29 1.92 -2.51 14.56
CA GLY A 29 1.28 -2.18 15.84
C GLY A 29 0.16 -1.14 15.75
N HIS A 30 -0.13 -0.61 14.56
CA HIS A 30 -1.19 0.36 14.32
C HIS A 30 -2.43 -0.32 13.73
N LEU A 31 -3.60 -0.09 14.34
CA LEU A 31 -4.88 -0.54 13.80
C LEU A 31 -5.26 0.30 12.58
N VAL A 32 -5.65 -0.37 11.49
CA VAL A 32 -6.08 0.27 10.25
C VAL A 32 -7.32 -0.41 9.71
N SER A 33 -8.22 0.40 9.14
CA SER A 33 -9.42 -0.04 8.45
C SER A 33 -9.32 0.33 6.98
N VAL A 34 -9.41 -0.67 6.09
CA VAL A 34 -9.32 -0.48 4.63
C VAL A 34 -10.43 -1.26 3.93
N ALA A 35 -10.77 -0.87 2.70
CA ALA A 35 -11.69 -1.63 1.87
C ALA A 35 -11.17 -3.05 1.63
N ALA A 36 -12.04 -4.06 1.75
CA ALA A 36 -11.69 -5.45 1.49
C ALA A 36 -11.08 -5.62 0.09
N GLY A 37 -10.01 -6.41 -0.02
CA GLY A 37 -9.22 -6.55 -1.25
C GLY A 37 -8.10 -5.52 -1.42
N THR A 38 -8.01 -4.51 -0.55
CA THR A 38 -6.84 -3.63 -0.48
C THR A 38 -5.58 -4.45 -0.14
N SER A 39 -4.49 -4.22 -0.88
CA SER A 39 -3.23 -4.90 -0.60
C SER A 39 -2.60 -4.38 0.70
N VAL A 40 -1.83 -5.24 1.38
CA VAL A 40 -1.04 -4.84 2.57
C VAL A 40 -0.07 -3.70 2.22
N MET A 41 0.50 -3.72 1.00
CA MET A 41 1.40 -2.67 0.51
C MET A 41 0.71 -1.30 0.47
N ARG A 42 -0.50 -1.25 -0.10
CA ARG A 42 -1.29 -0.01 -0.18
C ARG A 42 -1.74 0.45 1.19
N ALA A 43 -2.26 -0.45 2.02
CA ALA A 43 -2.70 -0.13 3.38
C ALA A 43 -1.55 0.50 4.21
N ALA A 44 -0.35 -0.06 4.11
CA ALA A 44 0.85 0.50 4.75
C ALA A 44 1.19 1.90 4.19
N ALA A 45 1.13 2.08 2.86
CA ALA A 45 1.45 3.35 2.21
C ALA A 45 0.47 4.48 2.59
N GLU A 46 -0.83 4.19 2.73
CA GLU A 46 -1.87 5.12 3.19
C GLU A 46 -1.60 5.61 4.63
N MET A 47 -0.96 4.78 5.46
CA MET A 47 -0.52 5.14 6.81
C MET A 47 0.85 5.83 6.84
N GLY A 48 1.49 6.01 5.69
CA GLY A 48 2.80 6.62 5.58
C GLY A 48 3.97 5.63 5.64
N ILE A 49 3.73 4.34 5.88
CA ILE A 49 4.75 3.29 5.95
C ILE A 49 5.19 2.90 4.52
N ASN A 50 6.45 3.13 4.19
CA ASN A 50 7.00 2.81 2.87
C ASN A 50 7.63 1.42 2.86
N ILE A 51 6.97 0.47 2.18
CA ILE A 51 7.53 -0.84 1.87
C ILE A 51 8.29 -0.77 0.54
N PRO A 52 9.55 -1.23 0.46
CA PRO A 52 10.33 -1.16 -0.77
C PRO A 52 9.71 -2.02 -1.88
N LYS A 53 9.58 -1.44 -3.08
CA LYS A 53 8.96 -2.06 -4.26
C LYS A 53 9.65 -1.63 -5.54
N LEU A 54 9.75 -2.54 -6.50
CA LEU A 54 10.18 -2.27 -7.89
C LEU A 54 9.16 -2.73 -8.94
N CYS A 55 8.34 -3.74 -8.62
CA CYS A 55 7.41 -4.37 -9.56
C CYS A 55 5.92 -4.13 -9.23
N ALA A 56 5.62 -3.04 -8.53
CA ALA A 56 4.28 -2.73 -8.04
C ALA A 56 4.05 -1.21 -8.14
N SER A 57 2.92 -0.81 -8.73
CA SER A 57 2.51 0.58 -8.94
C SER A 57 0.99 0.71 -8.92
N ASP A 58 0.45 1.89 -8.68
CA ASP A 58 -1.00 2.14 -8.70
C ASP A 58 -1.64 1.89 -10.07
N ASN A 59 -0.83 1.95 -11.14
CA ASN A 59 -1.30 1.82 -12.52
C ASN A 59 -1.19 0.39 -13.09
N LEU A 60 -0.70 -0.57 -12.31
CA LEU A 60 -0.39 -1.93 -12.76
C LEU A 60 -0.74 -2.95 -11.68
N ASP A 61 -1.20 -4.13 -12.10
CA ASP A 61 -1.41 -5.24 -11.16
C ASP A 61 -0.08 -5.74 -10.58
N ALA A 62 -0.08 -6.11 -9.30
CA ALA A 62 1.10 -6.61 -8.63
C ALA A 62 1.50 -8.00 -9.15
N PHE A 63 2.75 -8.14 -9.58
CA PHE A 63 3.26 -9.39 -10.19
C PHE A 63 4.19 -10.22 -9.26
N GLY A 64 4.79 -9.60 -8.25
CA GLY A 64 5.68 -10.30 -7.31
C GLY A 64 7.06 -10.70 -7.88
N SER A 65 7.59 -9.98 -8.88
CA SER A 65 8.93 -10.23 -9.43
C SER A 65 10.06 -9.84 -8.48
N CYS A 66 10.01 -8.64 -7.87
CA CYS A 66 11.16 -8.10 -7.14
C CYS A 66 11.37 -8.70 -5.73
N ARG A 67 10.31 -9.26 -5.13
CA ARG A 67 10.33 -9.85 -3.77
C ARG A 67 10.92 -8.95 -2.67
N LEU A 68 10.99 -7.63 -2.89
CA LEU A 68 11.47 -6.67 -1.89
C LEU A 68 10.42 -6.37 -0.83
N CYS A 69 9.14 -6.51 -1.17
CA CYS A 69 8.00 -6.22 -0.30
C CYS A 69 7.63 -7.38 0.65
N LEU A 70 8.59 -8.23 1.01
CA LEU A 70 8.34 -9.33 1.94
C LEU A 70 8.07 -8.76 3.34
N ALA A 71 7.01 -9.24 3.97
CA ALA A 71 6.62 -8.87 5.33
C ALA A 71 6.35 -10.13 6.16
N GLN A 72 6.61 -10.04 7.45
CA GLN A 72 6.26 -11.09 8.39
C GLN A 72 4.78 -10.99 8.76
N ILE A 73 4.06 -12.09 8.66
CA ILE A 73 2.69 -12.20 9.17
C ILE A 73 2.75 -13.08 10.43
N PRO A 74 2.54 -12.50 11.63
CA PRO A 74 2.49 -13.26 12.86
C PRO A 74 1.35 -14.29 12.78
N ARG A 75 1.66 -15.54 13.09
CA ARG A 75 0.68 -16.61 13.33
C ARG A 75 0.91 -17.08 14.76
N TYR A 76 0.06 -16.64 15.68
CA TYR A 76 -0.03 -17.19 17.02
C TYR A 76 -1.30 -18.03 17.13
#